data_AF-A0A0Q8TPY4-F1
#
_entry.id   AF-A0A0Q8TPY4-F1
#
_cell.length_a   1.000
_cell.length_b   1.000
_cell.length_c   1.000
_cell.angle_alpha   90.00
_cell.angle_beta   90.00
_cell.angle_gamma   90.00
#
_symmetry.space_group_name_H-M   'P 1'
#
loop_
_entity.id
_entity.type
_entity.pdbx_description
1 polymer ?
#
loop_
_entity_poly.entity_id
_entity_poly.type
_entity_poly.pdbx_seq_one_letter_code
_entity_poly.pdbx_strand_id
1 'polypeptide(L)'
;MTKALRRSAARLALLLLVVVPVAAWSLVKPVRVLAPGLAGIGCRQGATVCVEDPAREAEARQLLAEGMAFVASHIAPVEGSPRFVFCSTRACADTFGLGVRSAVTAGTWGTVIGPRAWAPHYVRHELIHHLQGQRLGLLPRLLKPTWWVEGMAYALSEDPRAPLAEPWEGHRREFDAWYGRVGADRLWAEAGRL
;
A
#
# COMPACT_ATOMS: atom_id res chain seq x y z
N MET A 1 -17.50 39.81 5.03
CA MET A 1 -17.81 38.71 5.97
C MET A 1 -18.01 39.27 7.38
N THR A 2 -19.13 38.96 8.04
CA THR A 2 -19.39 39.43 9.41
C THR A 2 -18.55 38.67 10.45
N LYS A 3 -18.22 39.31 11.58
CA LYS A 3 -17.43 38.72 12.68
C LYS A 3 -18.08 37.44 13.25
N ALA A 4 -19.40 37.37 13.23
CA ALA A 4 -20.18 36.19 13.63
C ALA A 4 -19.98 35.02 12.65
N LEU A 5 -20.07 35.27 11.33
CA LEU A 5 -19.85 34.25 10.31
C LEU A 5 -18.42 33.68 10.36
N ARG A 6 -17.43 34.54 10.63
CA ARG A 6 -16.01 34.13 10.79
C ARG A 6 -15.79 33.25 12.03
N ARG A 7 -16.50 33.53 13.13
CA ARG A 7 -16.46 32.71 14.36
C ARG A 7 -17.14 31.36 14.17
N SER A 8 -18.28 31.31 13.49
CA SER A 8 -18.97 30.06 13.17
C SER A 8 -18.17 29.18 12.21
N ALA A 9 -17.57 29.78 11.18
CA ALA A 9 -16.68 29.06 10.26
C ALA A 9 -15.45 28.47 10.98
N ALA A 10 -14.84 29.23 11.90
CA ALA A 10 -13.72 28.73 12.71
C ALA A 10 -14.12 27.56 13.62
N ARG A 11 -15.30 27.63 14.26
CA ARG A 11 -15.84 26.53 15.08
C ARG A 11 -16.14 25.29 14.26
N LEU A 12 -16.75 25.45 13.08
CA LEU A 12 -17.01 24.35 12.17
C LEU A 12 -15.71 23.71 11.67
N ALA A 13 -14.71 24.51 11.29
CA ALA A 13 -13.41 24.02 10.88
C ALA A 13 -12.71 23.23 12.02
N LEU A 14 -12.77 23.73 13.25
CA LEU A 14 -12.22 23.04 14.41
C LEU A 14 -12.95 21.72 14.69
N LEU A 15 -14.28 21.71 14.59
CA LEU A 15 -15.08 20.49 14.74
C LEU A 15 -14.68 19.45 13.69
N LEU A 16 -14.59 19.85 12.42
CA LEU A 16 -14.19 18.96 11.32
C LEU A 16 -12.77 18.42 11.52
N LEU A 17 -11.85 19.23 12.03
CA LEU A 17 -10.47 18.80 12.29
C LEU A 17 -10.37 17.71 13.35
N VAL A 18 -11.35 17.57 14.24
CA VAL A 18 -11.42 16.47 15.23
C VAL A 18 -12.26 15.31 14.72
N VAL A 19 -13.45 15.58 14.18
CA VAL A 19 -14.40 14.55 13.77
C VAL A 19 -13.86 13.73 12.60
N VAL A 20 -13.25 14.37 11.60
CA VAL A 20 -12.79 13.67 10.40
C VAL A 20 -11.69 12.65 10.71
N PRO A 21 -10.60 12.98 11.44
CA PRO A 21 -9.58 11.98 11.80
C PRO A 21 -10.14 10.83 12.65
N VAL A 22 -11.02 11.14 13.62
CA VAL A 22 -11.64 10.11 14.48
C VAL A 22 -12.53 9.17 13.66
N ALA A 23 -13.36 9.73 12.78
CA ALA A 23 -14.18 8.95 11.86
C ALA A 23 -13.32 8.10 10.90
N ALA A 24 -12.28 8.69 10.30
CA ALA A 24 -11.36 7.98 9.41
C ALA A 24 -10.67 6.81 10.12
N TRP A 25 -10.16 7.02 11.34
CA TRP A 25 -9.55 5.98 12.16
C TRP A 25 -10.51 4.83 12.51
N SER A 26 -11.78 5.18 12.76
CA SER A 26 -12.81 4.24 13.23
C SER A 26 -13.41 3.43 12.08
N LEU A 27 -13.67 4.08 10.93
CA LEU A 27 -14.41 3.52 9.81
C LEU A 27 -13.50 3.01 8.67
N VAL A 28 -12.33 3.61 8.47
CA VAL A 28 -11.41 3.28 7.37
C VAL A 28 -10.18 2.58 7.95
N LYS A 29 -10.34 1.32 8.35
CA LYS A 29 -9.31 0.53 9.06
C LYS A 29 -7.88 0.61 8.46
N PRO A 30 -7.67 0.60 7.13
CA PRO A 30 -6.32 0.73 6.57
C PRO A 30 -5.57 2.02 6.96
N VAL A 31 -6.29 3.11 7.28
CA VAL A 31 -5.68 4.39 7.72
C VAL A 31 -4.87 4.23 9.01
N ARG A 32 -5.12 3.18 9.80
CA ARG A 32 -4.39 2.89 11.04
C ARG A 32 -2.88 2.69 10.83
N VAL A 33 -2.45 2.39 9.60
CA VAL A 33 -1.03 2.32 9.23
C VAL A 33 -0.28 3.63 9.49
N LEU A 34 -0.97 4.77 9.56
CA LEU A 34 -0.37 6.07 9.88
C LEU A 34 0.11 6.16 11.33
N ALA A 35 -0.51 5.41 12.25
CA ALA A 35 -0.13 5.39 13.67
C ALA A 35 -0.30 3.98 14.27
N PRO A 36 0.51 2.97 13.87
CA PRO A 36 0.31 1.58 14.27
C PRO A 36 0.37 1.36 15.80
N GLY A 37 1.10 2.21 16.53
CA GLY A 37 1.14 2.18 17.99
C GLY A 37 -0.24 2.41 18.63
N LEU A 38 -1.10 3.26 18.05
CA LEU A 38 -2.49 3.44 18.51
C LEU A 38 -3.38 2.23 18.17
N ALA A 39 -2.91 1.35 17.29
CA ALA A 39 -3.53 0.08 16.95
C ALA A 39 -2.92 -1.11 17.72
N GLY A 40 -2.09 -0.84 18.74
CA GLY A 40 -1.47 -1.87 19.58
C GLY A 40 -0.25 -2.56 18.94
N ILE A 41 0.28 -2.03 17.84
CA ILE A 41 1.45 -2.60 17.16
C ILE A 41 2.73 -1.93 17.65
N GLY A 42 3.73 -2.74 18.01
CA GLY A 42 5.06 -2.27 18.35
C GLY A 42 5.67 -1.47 17.19
N CYS A 43 5.81 -0.16 17.36
CA CYS A 43 6.47 0.66 16.37
C CYS A 43 7.26 1.79 17.03
N ARG A 44 8.57 1.82 16.78
CA ARG A 44 9.44 2.90 17.24
C ARG A 44 9.14 4.18 16.47
N GLN A 45 9.35 5.32 17.12
CA GLN A 45 9.19 6.62 16.46
C GLN A 45 10.14 6.71 15.24
N GLY A 46 9.60 7.14 14.10
CA GLY A 46 10.34 7.25 12.84
C GLY A 46 10.65 5.91 12.15
N ALA A 47 10.22 4.77 12.71
CA ALA A 47 10.45 3.48 12.07
C ALA A 47 9.58 3.29 10.81
N THR A 48 10.20 2.71 9.80
CA THR A 48 9.59 2.31 8.54
C THR A 48 9.05 0.88 8.62
N VAL A 49 9.58 0.06 9.53
CA VAL A 49 9.09 -1.30 9.81
C VAL A 49 8.49 -1.32 11.22
N CYS A 50 7.23 -1.70 11.30
CA CYS A 50 6.54 -2.01 12.55
C CYS A 50 6.14 -3.48 12.53
N VAL A 51 6.21 -4.17 13.67
CA VAL A 51 5.87 -5.59 13.76
C VAL A 51 4.94 -5.83 14.93
N GLU A 52 3.99 -6.76 14.77
CA GLU A 52 3.20 -7.28 15.89
C GLU A 52 4.06 -8.11 16.85
N ASP A 53 4.94 -8.94 16.30
CA ASP A 53 5.84 -9.81 17.06
C ASP A 53 7.29 -9.27 16.97
N PRO A 54 7.85 -8.71 18.06
CA PRO A 54 9.21 -8.21 18.09
C PRO A 54 10.27 -9.24 17.72
N ALA A 55 10.03 -10.54 17.97
CA ALA A 55 10.99 -11.59 17.63
C ALA A 55 11.21 -11.72 16.11
N ARG A 56 10.28 -11.23 15.30
CA ARG A 56 10.32 -11.29 13.83
C ARG A 56 10.69 -9.96 13.17
N GLU A 57 11.15 -8.97 13.94
CA GLU A 57 11.53 -7.65 13.40
C GLU A 57 12.66 -7.73 12.38
N ALA A 58 13.65 -8.60 12.61
CA ALA A 58 14.77 -8.80 11.68
C ALA A 58 14.31 -9.33 10.32
N GLU A 59 13.41 -10.31 10.31
CA GLU A 59 12.82 -10.88 9.09
C GLU A 59 12.03 -9.83 8.31
N ALA A 60 11.17 -9.05 9.00
CA ALA A 60 10.39 -7.99 8.37
C ALA A 60 11.28 -6.89 7.75
N ARG A 61 12.36 -6.50 8.44
CA ARG A 61 13.35 -5.56 7.90
C ARG A 61 14.05 -6.11 6.67
N GLN A 62 14.45 -7.37 6.69
CA GLN A 62 15.08 -8.02 5.55
C GLN A 62 14.15 -8.06 4.35
N LEU A 63 12.88 -8.44 4.54
CA LEU A 63 11.87 -8.46 3.49
C LEU A 63 11.65 -7.07 2.87
N LEU A 64 11.53 -6.02 3.68
CA LEU A 64 11.38 -4.66 3.15
C LEU A 64 12.64 -4.18 2.41
N ALA A 65 13.81 -4.41 2.98
CA ALA A 65 15.07 -3.99 2.36
C ALA A 65 15.30 -4.68 1.01
N GLU A 66 15.03 -5.99 0.94
CA GLU A 66 15.07 -6.78 -0.28
C GLU A 66 14.07 -6.23 -1.31
N GLY A 67 12.80 -6.07 -0.94
CA GLY A 67 11.77 -5.59 -1.85
C GLY A 67 12.06 -4.19 -2.40
N MET A 68 12.56 -3.28 -1.56
CA MET A 68 12.95 -1.93 -1.98
C MET A 68 14.10 -1.98 -3.00
N ALA A 69 15.13 -2.79 -2.75
CA ALA A 69 16.25 -2.96 -3.68
C ALA A 69 15.78 -3.59 -5.00
N PHE A 70 14.95 -4.64 -4.93
CA PHE A 70 14.41 -5.33 -6.09
C PHE A 70 13.58 -4.38 -6.98
N VAL A 71 12.61 -3.67 -6.41
CA VAL A 71 11.73 -2.77 -7.19
C VAL A 71 12.55 -1.63 -7.80
N ALA A 72 13.54 -1.11 -7.06
CA ALA A 72 14.43 -0.07 -7.55
C ALA A 72 15.25 -0.51 -8.77
N SER A 73 15.76 -1.76 -8.78
CA SER A 73 16.59 -2.27 -9.88
C SER A 73 15.79 -2.78 -11.09
N HIS A 74 14.57 -3.27 -10.89
CA HIS A 74 13.78 -3.92 -11.96
C HIS A 74 12.72 -3.02 -12.59
N ILE A 75 12.26 -1.98 -11.87
CA ILE A 75 11.14 -1.14 -12.33
C ILE A 75 11.52 0.33 -12.25
N ALA A 76 11.61 0.87 -11.03
CA ALA A 76 12.08 2.22 -10.75
C ALA A 76 12.23 2.41 -9.23
N PRO A 77 13.07 3.35 -8.77
CA PRO A 77 13.19 3.67 -7.35
C PRO A 77 11.83 4.05 -6.72
N VAL A 78 11.57 3.51 -5.53
CA VAL A 78 10.48 3.93 -4.65
C VAL A 78 10.98 5.09 -3.80
N GLU A 79 10.33 6.25 -3.90
CA GLU A 79 10.74 7.45 -3.17
C GLU A 79 10.39 7.35 -1.68
N GLY A 80 11.25 7.92 -0.84
CA GLY A 80 11.05 7.96 0.60
C GLY A 80 11.20 6.59 1.27
N SER A 81 10.51 6.40 2.39
CA SER A 81 10.55 5.14 3.13
C SER A 81 9.14 4.80 3.61
N PRO A 82 8.35 4.09 2.79
CA PRO A 82 6.99 3.74 3.17
C PRO A 82 6.98 2.93 4.46
N ARG A 83 5.96 3.17 5.28
CA ARG A 83 5.79 2.37 6.49
C ARG A 83 5.18 1.01 6.14
N PHE A 84 5.81 -0.06 6.59
CA PHE A 84 5.29 -1.42 6.51
C PHE A 84 4.99 -1.93 7.92
N VAL A 85 3.76 -2.39 8.11
CA VAL A 85 3.33 -3.12 9.31
C VAL A 85 3.27 -4.60 8.96
N PHE A 86 4.01 -5.42 9.69
CA PHE A 86 3.95 -6.87 9.53
C PHE A 86 3.17 -7.51 10.68
N CYS A 87 2.05 -8.13 10.34
CA CYS A 87 1.22 -8.89 11.26
C CYS A 87 1.65 -10.36 11.27
N SER A 88 1.86 -10.93 12.46
CA SER A 88 2.12 -12.35 12.66
C SER A 88 0.83 -13.14 12.90
N THR A 89 -0.26 -12.46 13.28
CA THR A 89 -1.55 -13.06 13.58
C THR A 89 -2.66 -12.49 12.70
N ARG A 90 -3.78 -13.22 12.71
CA ARG A 90 -5.01 -12.78 12.08
C ARG A 90 -5.62 -11.56 12.78
N ALA A 91 -5.51 -11.48 14.10
CA ALA A 91 -6.07 -10.38 14.90
C ALA A 91 -5.41 -9.04 14.56
N CYS A 92 -4.08 -9.01 14.40
CA CYS A 92 -3.39 -7.82 13.88
C CYS A 92 -3.88 -7.45 12.48
N ALA A 93 -3.95 -8.42 11.56
CA ALA A 93 -4.40 -8.15 10.19
C ALA A 93 -5.82 -7.55 10.14
N ASP A 94 -6.73 -8.04 10.99
CA ASP A 94 -8.11 -7.54 11.05
C ASP A 94 -8.24 -6.16 11.69
N THR A 95 -7.24 -5.73 12.47
CA THR A 95 -7.13 -4.36 12.99
C THR A 95 -6.97 -3.37 11.85
N PHE A 96 -6.28 -3.75 10.77
CA PHE A 96 -6.13 -2.93 9.56
C PHE A 96 -7.18 -3.26 8.48
N GLY A 97 -8.09 -4.19 8.76
CA GLY A 97 -9.19 -4.54 7.86
C GLY A 97 -8.75 -5.35 6.64
N LEU A 98 -7.71 -6.17 6.76
CA LEU A 98 -7.24 -6.98 5.63
C LEU A 98 -8.33 -7.92 5.12
N GLY A 99 -9.19 -8.47 6.00
CA GLY A 99 -10.13 -9.50 5.57
C GLY A 99 -9.36 -10.66 4.94
N VAL A 100 -9.90 -11.35 3.94
CA VAL A 100 -9.20 -12.48 3.30
C VAL A 100 -7.88 -12.12 2.58
N ARG A 101 -7.60 -10.83 2.37
CA ARG A 101 -6.42 -10.34 1.64
C ARG A 101 -5.12 -10.68 2.36
N SER A 102 -4.08 -10.93 1.57
CA SER A 102 -2.72 -11.19 2.06
C SER A 102 -2.04 -9.91 2.58
N ALA A 103 -2.31 -8.78 1.93
CA ALA A 103 -1.75 -7.48 2.29
C ALA A 103 -2.67 -6.34 1.80
N VAL A 104 -2.35 -5.11 2.19
CA VAL A 104 -3.00 -3.90 1.65
C VAL A 104 -2.06 -2.71 1.73
N THR A 105 -1.93 -1.98 0.62
CA THR A 105 -1.26 -0.68 0.56
C THR A 105 -2.28 0.46 0.64
N ALA A 106 -2.15 1.30 1.67
CA ALA A 106 -2.96 2.51 1.87
C ALA A 106 -2.27 3.72 1.21
N GLY A 107 -2.64 3.97 -0.04
CA GLY A 107 -2.11 5.09 -0.83
C GLY A 107 -0.59 4.99 -1.00
N THR A 108 0.13 6.06 -0.63
CA THR A 108 1.59 6.12 -0.58
C THR A 108 2.08 6.34 0.85
N TRP A 109 1.28 5.97 1.86
CA TRP A 109 1.62 6.23 3.26
C TRP A 109 2.15 4.99 3.96
N GLY A 110 1.58 3.84 3.66
CA GLY A 110 2.07 2.59 4.20
C GLY A 110 1.30 1.36 3.75
N THR A 111 1.85 0.22 4.12
CA THR A 111 1.40 -1.10 3.74
C THR A 111 1.27 -1.97 4.98
N VAL A 112 0.31 -2.88 4.97
CA VAL A 112 0.15 -3.90 6.00
C VAL A 112 0.29 -5.26 5.35
N ILE A 113 1.23 -6.06 5.84
CA ILE A 113 1.49 -7.44 5.43
C ILE A 113 0.82 -8.38 6.44
N GLY A 114 -0.06 -9.24 5.96
CA GLY A 114 -0.77 -10.23 6.76
C GLY A 114 0.09 -11.45 7.11
N PRO A 115 -0.38 -12.32 8.02
CA PRO A 115 0.41 -13.43 8.57
C PRO A 115 0.86 -14.47 7.54
N ARG A 116 0.12 -14.60 6.43
CA ARG A 116 0.43 -15.55 5.34
C ARG A 116 1.27 -14.93 4.21
N ALA A 117 1.67 -13.67 4.36
CA ALA A 117 2.27 -12.87 3.30
C ALA A 117 3.72 -12.44 3.59
N TRP A 118 4.39 -13.12 4.53
CA TRP A 118 5.80 -12.91 4.84
C TRP A 118 6.70 -13.61 3.82
N ALA A 119 6.68 -13.10 2.59
CA ALA A 119 7.53 -13.59 1.50
C ALA A 119 7.92 -12.43 0.57
N PRO A 120 9.07 -12.53 -0.14
CA PRO A 120 9.57 -11.48 -1.02
C PRO A 120 8.54 -10.95 -2.02
N HIS A 121 7.89 -11.84 -2.78
CA HIS A 121 6.93 -11.45 -3.82
C HIS A 121 5.75 -10.64 -3.29
N TYR A 122 5.25 -10.91 -2.08
CA TYR A 122 4.19 -10.09 -1.49
C TYR A 122 4.65 -8.68 -1.15
N VAL A 123 5.87 -8.52 -0.62
CA VAL A 123 6.40 -7.18 -0.30
C VAL A 123 6.68 -6.40 -1.57
N ARG A 124 7.25 -7.04 -2.60
CA ARG A 124 7.46 -6.43 -3.92
C ARG A 124 6.13 -6.02 -4.56
N HIS A 125 5.11 -6.87 -4.52
CA HIS A 125 3.75 -6.58 -5.01
C HIS A 125 3.20 -5.29 -4.40
N GLU A 126 3.27 -5.16 -3.08
CA GLU A 126 2.76 -3.97 -2.39
C GLU A 126 3.63 -2.72 -2.65
N LEU A 127 4.95 -2.87 -2.78
CA LEU A 127 5.82 -1.78 -3.19
C LEU A 127 5.53 -1.32 -4.62
N ILE A 128 5.12 -2.21 -5.52
CA ILE A 128 4.67 -1.85 -6.87
C ILE A 128 3.40 -0.99 -6.79
N HIS A 129 2.44 -1.32 -5.92
CA HIS A 129 1.27 -0.44 -5.69
C HIS A 129 1.65 0.94 -5.14
N HIS A 130 2.67 1.00 -4.29
CA HIS A 130 3.22 2.25 -3.81
C HIS A 130 3.82 3.06 -4.97
N LEU A 131 4.63 2.43 -5.80
CA LEU A 131 5.26 3.04 -6.97
C LEU A 131 4.24 3.54 -7.98
N GLN A 132 3.16 2.78 -8.23
CA GLN A 132 2.03 3.23 -9.06
C GLN A 132 1.42 4.53 -8.51
N GLY A 133 1.24 4.62 -7.20
CA GLY A 133 0.75 5.82 -6.53
C GLY A 133 1.71 7.01 -6.65
N GLN A 134 3.02 6.79 -6.57
CA GLN A 134 4.03 7.83 -6.74
C GLN A 134 4.09 8.36 -8.18
N ARG A 135 4.01 7.46 -9.17
CA ARG A 135 4.17 7.80 -10.59
C ARG A 135 2.94 8.45 -11.21
N LEU A 136 1.75 8.02 -10.79
CA LEU A 136 0.48 8.51 -11.36
C LEU A 136 -0.28 9.46 -10.44
N GLY A 137 0.10 9.53 -9.16
CA GLY A 137 -0.68 10.17 -8.11
C GLY A 137 -1.79 9.27 -7.57
N LEU A 138 -2.22 9.55 -6.33
CA LEU A 138 -3.21 8.72 -5.61
C LEU A 138 -4.56 8.66 -6.32
N LEU A 139 -5.12 9.82 -6.70
CA LEU A 139 -6.45 9.88 -7.31
C LEU A 139 -6.46 9.28 -8.72
N PRO A 140 -5.52 9.62 -9.63
CA PRO A 140 -5.50 9.00 -10.95
C PRO A 140 -5.29 7.48 -10.90
N ARG A 141 -4.47 6.98 -9.95
CA ARG A 141 -4.27 5.53 -9.75
C ARG A 141 -5.57 4.80 -9.41
N LEU A 142 -6.47 5.41 -8.61
CA LEU A 142 -7.75 4.78 -8.25
C LEU A 142 -8.70 4.59 -9.43
N LEU A 143 -8.51 5.34 -10.51
CA LEU A 143 -9.31 5.26 -11.73
C LEU A 143 -8.74 4.28 -12.75
N LYS A 144 -7.55 3.70 -12.50
CA LYS A 144 -6.90 2.80 -13.44
C LYS A 144 -7.60 1.44 -13.49
N PRO A 145 -7.58 0.76 -14.65
CA PRO A 145 -8.13 -0.59 -14.76
C PRO A 145 -7.47 -1.56 -13.77
N THR A 146 -8.27 -2.40 -13.12
CA THR A 146 -7.76 -3.40 -12.16
C THR A 146 -6.76 -4.35 -12.80
N TRP A 147 -6.96 -4.71 -14.08
CA TRP A 147 -6.00 -5.56 -14.80
C TRP A 147 -4.61 -4.93 -14.88
N TRP A 148 -4.52 -3.60 -14.96
CA TRP A 148 -3.24 -2.90 -14.97
C TRP A 148 -2.68 -2.77 -13.56
N VAL A 149 -3.50 -2.36 -12.59
CA VAL A 149 -3.05 -2.13 -11.20
C VAL A 149 -2.55 -3.42 -10.57
N GLU A 150 -3.38 -4.46 -10.55
CA GLU A 150 -3.06 -5.75 -9.93
C GLU A 150 -2.21 -6.61 -10.86
N GLY A 151 -2.47 -6.60 -12.17
CA GLY A 151 -1.68 -7.37 -13.13
C GLY A 151 -0.21 -6.94 -13.16
N MET A 152 0.09 -5.64 -13.10
CA MET A 152 1.46 -5.14 -12.97
C MET A 152 2.13 -5.66 -11.68
N ALA A 153 1.40 -5.61 -10.57
CA ALA A 153 1.94 -6.01 -9.28
C ALA A 153 2.22 -7.52 -9.23
N TYR A 154 1.34 -8.36 -9.80
CA TYR A 154 1.57 -9.80 -9.92
C TYR A 154 2.64 -10.17 -10.95
N ALA A 155 2.69 -9.48 -12.09
CA ALA A 155 3.65 -9.76 -13.16
C ALA A 155 5.08 -9.42 -12.77
N LEU A 156 5.29 -8.26 -12.12
CA LEU A 156 6.62 -7.73 -11.87
C LEU A 156 7.16 -8.01 -10.46
N SER A 157 6.40 -8.69 -9.59
CA SER A 157 6.85 -9.05 -8.24
C SER A 157 7.60 -10.39 -8.16
N GLU A 158 7.73 -11.11 -9.29
CA GLU A 158 8.19 -12.51 -9.35
C GLU A 158 7.33 -13.43 -8.48
N ASP A 159 6.01 -13.26 -8.51
CA ASP A 159 5.11 -14.17 -7.83
C ASP A 159 5.24 -15.59 -8.42
N PRO A 160 5.69 -16.58 -7.64
CA PRO A 160 5.97 -17.93 -8.16
C PRO A 160 4.69 -18.72 -8.45
N ARG A 161 3.52 -18.22 -8.06
CA ARG A 161 2.25 -18.94 -8.23
C ARG A 161 1.83 -18.91 -9.70
N ALA A 162 1.61 -20.09 -10.26
CA ALA A 162 1.08 -20.27 -11.61
C ALA A 162 0.21 -21.53 -11.66
N PRO A 163 -1.12 -21.41 -11.82
CA PRO A 163 -1.89 -20.17 -11.92
C PRO A 163 -2.13 -19.51 -10.54
N LEU A 164 -2.35 -18.20 -10.55
CA LEU A 164 -3.01 -17.47 -9.48
C LEU A 164 -4.52 -17.80 -9.48
N ALA A 165 -5.20 -17.52 -8.37
CA ALA A 165 -6.66 -17.56 -8.34
C ALA A 165 -7.22 -16.46 -9.26
N GLU A 166 -8.28 -16.77 -10.03
CA GLU A 166 -8.96 -15.74 -10.81
C GLU A 166 -9.66 -14.71 -9.90
N PRO A 167 -9.72 -13.42 -10.28
CA PRO A 167 -9.36 -12.86 -11.59
C PRO A 167 -7.87 -12.47 -11.76
N TRP A 168 -7.01 -12.77 -10.78
CA TRP A 168 -5.64 -12.26 -10.74
C TRP A 168 -4.75 -12.82 -11.85
N GLU A 169 -4.95 -14.08 -12.22
CA GLU A 169 -4.22 -14.68 -13.35
C GLU A 169 -4.62 -14.00 -14.67
N GLY A 170 -5.91 -13.74 -14.88
CA GLY A 170 -6.38 -12.97 -16.04
C GLY A 170 -5.76 -11.58 -16.11
N HIS A 171 -5.72 -10.87 -14.98
CA HIS A 171 -5.10 -9.56 -14.88
C HIS A 171 -3.59 -9.59 -15.18
N ARG A 172 -2.85 -10.57 -14.64
CA ARG A 172 -1.43 -10.77 -14.93
C ARG A 172 -1.20 -10.96 -16.42
N ARG A 173 -1.94 -11.87 -17.06
CA ARG A 173 -1.84 -12.12 -18.52
C ARG A 173 -2.15 -10.88 -19.36
N GLU A 174 -3.19 -10.13 -19.00
CA GLU A 174 -3.56 -8.90 -19.71
C GLU A 174 -2.46 -7.83 -19.59
N PHE A 175 -1.92 -7.65 -18.38
CA PHE A 175 -0.79 -6.77 -18.16
C PHE A 175 0.45 -7.20 -18.95
N ASP A 176 0.83 -8.48 -18.92
CA ASP A 176 2.00 -8.99 -19.65
C ASP A 176 1.87 -8.75 -21.15
N ALA A 177 0.69 -9.00 -21.72
CA ALA A 177 0.42 -8.76 -23.14
C ALA A 177 0.51 -7.26 -23.49
N TRP A 178 -0.03 -6.38 -22.65
CA TRP A 178 0.08 -4.93 -22.84
C TRP A 178 1.52 -4.43 -22.67
N TYR A 179 2.21 -4.89 -21.63
CA TYR A 179 3.59 -4.52 -21.29
C TYR A 179 4.56 -4.96 -22.38
N GLY A 180 4.38 -6.17 -22.95
CA GLY A 180 5.17 -6.65 -24.09
C GLY A 180 5.05 -5.78 -25.35
N ARG A 181 3.95 -5.03 -25.53
CA ARG A 181 3.78 -4.07 -26.65
C ARG A 181 4.32 -2.68 -26.31
N VAL A 182 4.14 -2.24 -25.06
CA VAL A 182 4.51 -0.89 -24.60
C VAL A 182 6.02 -0.79 -24.37
N GLY A 183 6.61 -1.78 -23.70
CA GLY A 183 8.00 -1.81 -23.26
C GLY A 183 8.25 -1.03 -21.96
N ALA A 184 9.35 -1.34 -21.28
CA ALA A 184 9.72 -0.73 -19.99
C ALA A 184 9.80 0.81 -20.06
N ASP A 185 10.43 1.35 -21.10
CA ASP A 185 10.71 2.78 -21.25
C ASP A 185 9.45 3.65 -21.32
N ARG A 186 8.33 3.08 -21.80
CA ARG A 186 7.06 3.80 -21.99
C ARG A 186 5.99 3.42 -20.97
N LEU A 187 6.31 2.53 -20.02
CA LEU A 187 5.37 1.99 -19.03
C LEU A 187 4.51 3.07 -18.38
N TRP A 188 5.14 4.09 -17.79
CA TRP A 188 4.43 5.12 -17.04
C TRP A 188 3.67 6.10 -17.94
N ALA A 189 4.22 6.42 -19.11
CA ALA A 189 3.59 7.32 -20.07
C ALA A 189 2.31 6.71 -20.65
N GLU A 190 2.34 5.43 -21.05
CA GLU A 190 1.16 4.74 -21.56
C GLU A 190 0.17 4.39 -20.45
N ALA A 191 0.66 4.06 -19.24
CA ALA A 191 -0.20 3.88 -18.08
C ALA A 191 -1.01 5.16 -17.77
N GLY A 192 -0.45 6.34 -18.01
CA GLY A 192 -1.15 7.62 -17.88
C GLY A 192 -2.37 7.75 -18.80
N ARG A 193 -2.39 7.04 -19.94
CA ARG A 193 -3.43 7.11 -20.97
C ARG A 193 -4.53 6.04 -20.86
N LEU A 194 -4.33 5.05 -19.99
CA LEU A 194 -5.37 4.07 -19.61
C LEU A 194 -6.48 4.74 -18.79
#